data_AF-A0A3D4HZG9-F1
#
_entry.id   AF-A0A3D4HZG9-F1
#
_cell.length_a   1.000
_cell.length_b   1.000
_cell.length_c   1.000
_cell.angle_alpha   90.00
_cell.angle_beta   90.00
_cell.angle_gamma   90.00
#
_symmetry.space_group_name_H-M   'P 1'
#
loop_
_entity.id
_entity.type
_entity.pdbx_description
1 polymer ?
#
loop_
_entity_poly.entity_id
_entity_poly.type
_entity_poly.pdbx_seq_one_letter_code
_entity_poly.pdbx_strand_id
1 'polypeptide(L)' 'MYSDIIDTIGFVSKEDPEVGAAMDKELKRQQQNLELIASENVVSPAVMAAMGSVLTNKYAEGYPGKRYYGG' A
#
# COMPACT_ATOMS: atom_id res chain seq x y z
N MET A 1 -16.16 -2.05 -11.11
CA MET A 1 -15.58 -0.83 -10.50
C MET A 1 -14.55 -1.15 -9.40
N TYR A 2 -14.53 -2.35 -8.80
CA TYR A 2 -13.51 -2.75 -7.81
C TYR A 2 -13.02 -4.21 -7.98
N SER A 3 -13.03 -4.75 -9.20
CA SER A 3 -12.48 -6.07 -9.51
C SER A 3 -10.95 -6.08 -9.60
N ASP A 4 -10.33 -4.90 -9.75
CA ASP A 4 -8.91 -4.72 -10.10
C ASP A 4 -8.07 -4.10 -8.95
N ILE A 5 -8.61 -4.12 -7.73
CA ILE A 5 -7.76 -3.98 -6.53
C ILE A 5 -6.89 -5.25 -6.51
N ILE A 6 -5.61 -5.30 -6.86
CA ILE A 6 -4.55 -4.29 -6.86
C ILE A 6 -3.44 -4.88 -7.76
N ASP A 7 -3.31 -4.42 -9.01
CA ASP A 7 -2.02 -4.49 -9.70
C ASP A 7 -1.26 -3.19 -9.43
N THR A 8 -0.85 -2.98 -8.17
CA THR A 8 -0.12 -1.77 -7.78
C THR A 8 1.22 -1.70 -8.48
N ILE A 9 1.88 -2.85 -8.70
CA ILE A 9 3.14 -2.92 -9.41
C ILE A 9 2.95 -2.46 -10.86
N GLY A 10 1.95 -2.98 -11.58
CA GLY A 10 1.67 -2.58 -12.95
C GLY A 10 1.14 -1.14 -13.06
N PHE A 11 0.39 -0.65 -12.07
CA PHE A 11 -0.02 0.76 -12.02
C PHE A 11 1.18 1.69 -11.88
N VAL A 12 2.09 1.40 -10.92
CA VAL A 12 3.33 2.18 -10.74
C VAL A 12 4.23 2.05 -11.95
N SER A 13 4.38 0.85 -12.53
CA SER A 13 5.24 0.60 -13.70
C SER A 13 4.87 1.44 -14.93
N LYS A 14 3.60 1.82 -15.09
CA LYS A 14 3.16 2.68 -16.20
C LYS A 14 3.67 4.11 -16.08
N GLU A 15 3.81 4.61 -14.86
CA GLU A 15 4.28 5.97 -14.57
C GLU A 15 5.80 5.99 -14.33
N ASP A 16 6.31 4.97 -13.62
CA ASP A 16 7.71 4.78 -13.27
C ASP A 16 8.11 3.29 -13.43
N PRO A 17 8.64 2.91 -14.61
CA PRO A 17 9.07 1.54 -14.89
C PRO A 17 10.22 1.05 -14.00
N GLU A 18 11.09 1.94 -13.52
CA GLU A 18 12.23 1.57 -12.69
C GLU A 18 11.77 1.16 -11.29
N VAL A 19 10.90 1.97 -10.67
CA VAL A 19 10.29 1.65 -9.38
C VAL A 19 9.41 0.41 -9.49
N GLY A 20 8.60 0.30 -10.55
CA GLY A 20 7.79 -0.89 -10.80
C GLY A 20 8.63 -2.17 -10.88
N ALA A 21 9.76 -2.14 -11.59
CA ALA A 21 10.68 -3.26 -11.68
C ALA A 21 11.33 -3.61 -10.32
N ALA A 22 11.61 -2.61 -9.48
CA ALA A 22 12.13 -2.83 -8.13
C ALA A 22 11.07 -3.51 -7.22
N MET A 23 9.81 -3.08 -7.31
CA MET A 23 8.69 -3.69 -6.55
C MET A 23 8.49 -5.17 -6.93
N ASP A 24 8.53 -5.50 -8.23
CA ASP A 24 8.42 -6.89 -8.71
C ASP A 24 9.56 -7.78 -8.21
N LYS A 25 10.79 -7.26 -8.19
CA LYS A 25 11.95 -7.97 -7.62
C LYS A 25 11.77 -8.27 -6.14
N GLU A 26 11.26 -7.32 -5.35
CA GLU A 26 11.02 -7.54 -3.92
C GLU A 26 9.88 -8.53 -3.67
N LEU A 27 8.79 -8.46 -4.44
CA LEU A 27 7.72 -9.45 -4.35
C LEU A 27 8.26 -10.88 -4.58
N LYS A 28 9.09 -11.06 -5.62
CA LYS A 28 9.76 -12.35 -5.89
C LYS A 28 10.67 -12.77 -4.74
N ARG A 29 11.46 -11.86 -4.17
CA ARG A 29 12.32 -12.13 -3.00
C ARG A 29 11.50 -12.67 -1.82
N GLN A 30 10.38 -12.02 -1.49
CA GLN A 30 9.50 -12.43 -0.40
C GLN A 30 8.84 -13.80 -0.66
N GLN A 31 8.43 -14.08 -1.89
CA GLN A 31 7.80 -15.36 -2.25
C GLN A 31 8.79 -16.54 -2.26
N GLN A 32 10.07 -16.27 -2.52
CA GLN A 32 11.10 -17.30 -2.71
C GLN A 32 11.95 -17.56 -1.46
N ASN A 33 11.78 -16.76 -0.40
CA ASN A 33 12.53 -16.89 0.84
C ASN A 33 11.66 -17.40 2.00
N LEU A 34 12.28 -18.18 2.88
CA LEU A 34 11.72 -18.50 4.19
C LEU A 34 12.10 -17.39 5.17
N GLU A 35 11.13 -16.56 5.54
CA GLU A 35 11.37 -15.45 6.47
C GLU A 35 11.32 -15.94 7.92
N LEU A 36 12.43 -15.74 8.65
CA LEU A 36 12.62 -16.24 10.02
C LEU A 36 12.84 -15.11 11.04
N ILE A 37 12.78 -13.87 10.59
CA ILE A 37 12.88 -12.70 11.47
C ILE A 37 11.57 -12.57 12.25
N ALA A 38 11.62 -12.78 13.57
CA ALA A 38 10.44 -12.85 14.45
C ALA A 38 9.56 -11.58 14.45
N SER A 39 10.11 -10.44 14.04
CA SER A 39 9.39 -9.16 13.97
C SER A 39 8.82 -8.84 12.60
N GLU A 40 9.15 -9.61 11.56
CA GLU A 40 8.61 -9.41 10.20
C GLU A 40 7.32 -10.22 9.99
N ASN A 41 6.47 -9.74 9.09
CA ASN A 41 5.20 -10.39 8.75
C ASN A 41 4.67 -9.92 7.40
N VAL A 42 3.70 -10.64 6.84
CA VAL A 42 3.01 -10.30 5.60
C VAL A 42 1.59 -9.84 5.92
N VAL A 43 1.27 -8.59 5.55
CA VAL A 43 -0.06 -8.02 5.77
C VAL A 43 -1.09 -8.59 4.79
N SER A 44 -2.37 -8.55 5.17
CA SER A 44 -3.44 -9.00 4.28
C SER A 44 -3.66 -8.03 3.10
N PRO A 45 -4.19 -8.51 1.95
CA PRO A 45 -4.53 -7.63 0.83
C PRO A 45 -5.50 -6.49 1.21
N ALA A 46 -6.40 -6.72 2.15
CA ALA A 46 -7.32 -5.70 2.64
C ALA A 46 -6.60 -4.54 3.35
N VAL A 47 -5.55 -4.84 4.13
CA VAL A 47 -4.72 -3.81 4.79
C VAL A 47 -3.96 -3.00 3.73
N MET A 48 -3.35 -3.66 2.74
CA MET A 48 -2.66 -2.97 1.65
C MET A 48 -3.60 -2.05 0.86
N ALA A 49 -4.83 -2.50 0.58
CA ALA A 49 -5.83 -1.71 -0.12
C ALA A 49 -6.25 -0.45 0.66
N ALA A 50 -6.42 -0.56 1.98
CA ALA A 50 -6.76 0.58 2.82
C ALA A 50 -5.64 1.65 2.82
N MET A 51 -4.37 1.22 2.82
CA MET A 51 -3.21 2.12 2.79
C MET A 51 -3.12 2.96 1.52
N GLY A 52 -3.55 2.43 0.38
CA GLY A 52 -3.57 3.15 -0.92
C GLY A 52 -4.89 3.87 -1.22
N SER A 53 -5.78 4.03 -0.24
CA SER A 53 -7.12 4.57 -0.47
C SER A 53 -7.17 6.11 -0.47
N VAL A 54 -8.33 6.66 -0.84
CA VAL A 54 -8.61 8.10 -0.85
C VAL A 54 -8.42 8.80 0.51
N LEU A 55 -8.31 8.03 1.61
CA LEU A 55 -8.02 8.56 2.94
C LEU A 55 -6.71 9.37 2.98
N THR A 56 -5.73 9.04 2.13
CA THR A 56 -4.46 9.77 2.04
C THR A 56 -4.63 11.24 1.65
N ASN A 57 -5.76 11.61 1.03
CA ASN A 57 -6.02 12.96 0.57
C ASN A 57 -6.56 13.88 1.68
N LYS A 58 -6.97 13.33 2.82
CA LYS A 58 -7.66 14.10 3.86
C LYS A 58 -6.69 14.61 4.92
N TYR A 59 -6.67 15.93 5.09
CA TYR A 59 -6.08 16.58 6.24
C TYR A 59 -7.10 16.68 7.39
N ALA A 60 -6.77 16.18 8.58
CA ALA A 60 -7.73 16.04 9.68
C ALA A 60 -7.11 16.27 11.07
N GLU A 61 -6.39 17.37 11.28
CA GLU A 61 -5.80 17.71 12.58
C GLU A 61 -6.84 17.82 13.72
N GLY A 62 -6.41 17.45 14.91
CA GLY A 62 -7.23 17.40 16.14
C GLY A 62 -7.71 15.98 16.45
N TYR A 63 -8.83 15.89 17.17
CA TYR A 63 -9.46 14.63 17.56
C TYR A 63 -10.85 14.48 16.94
N PRO A 64 -11.44 13.27 16.90
CA PRO A 64 -12.84 13.10 16.55
C PRO A 64 -13.75 14.04 17.36
N GLY A 65 -14.62 14.79 16.68
CA GLY A 65 -15.48 15.81 17.31
C GLY A 65 -14.79 17.10 17.73
N LYS A 66 -13.46 17.21 17.57
CA LYS A 66 -12.64 18.39 17.89
C LYS A 66 -11.56 18.61 16.82
N ARG A 67 -11.99 18.75 15.56
CA ARG A 67 -11.09 19.02 14.43
C ARG A 67 -10.89 20.52 14.25
N TYR A 68 -9.71 20.91 13.76
CA TYR A 68 -9.43 22.30 13.38
C TYR A 68 -9.99 22.66 12.00
N TYR A 69 -10.16 21.66 11.12
CA TYR A 69 -10.64 21.82 9.75
C TYR A 69 -11.90 21.00 9.49
N GLY A 70 -12.77 21.51 8.61
CA GLY A 70 -14.05 20.89 8.27
C GLY A 70 -14.00 19.78 7.21
N GLY A 71 -15.16 19.12 7.02
CA GLY A 71 -15.34 17.89 6.24
C GLY A 71 -14.89 16.66 7.02
#